data_AF-W4Q884-F1
#
_entry.id   AF-W4Q884-F1
#
_cell.length_a   1.000
_cell.length_b   1.000
_cell.length_c   1.000
_cell.angle_alpha   90.00
_cell.angle_beta   90.00
_cell.angle_gamma   90.00
#
_symmetry.space_group_name_H-M   'P 1'
#
loop_
_entity.id
_entity.type
_entity.pdbx_description
1 polymer ?
#
loop_
_entity_poly.entity_id
_entity_poly.type
_entity_poly.pdbx_seq_one_letter_code
_entity_poly.pdbx_strand_id
1 'polypeptide(L)'
;MQLHGTATVSNELDEGNQFAKGHPAAHVFAVAYNVSISENVSGKEFIRAFLIGYEVVARLGYASKMKDEMHPHGTWGIVGGVVASAILQRKTEQEIIEAVLLASTLPLATSWESAVTGMTVRNLYTGIACEQAMNIVEYEKAGFKSSLHVVEHVWSHILSENMDDTLFLSDLSQPFLLEKNYFKLYPACRFTHSALDAATQLLNENDIDVKGIHVIEVETYQLAARLKESKPKTYLQAKFSIPYLLSVLFHRENLFDCFQDCVMRNPSVLSLAAKVVVKENPTMTNALPRRRPALVRVIYSDQSSIEAYVEEAQGGYIYPLPKQKLREKYRHMLRAFVSEEKIQELEQITMKLDSLPSFSDWVKQITMEDSHAEFTS
;
A
#
# COMPACT_ATOMS: atom_id res chain seq x y z
N MET A 1 11.18 -15.72 2.77
CA MET A 1 10.77 -14.91 1.60
C MET A 1 9.32 -14.46 1.68
N GLN A 2 8.31 -15.36 1.65
CA GLN A 2 6.88 -14.99 1.72
C GLN A 2 6.59 -14.02 2.89
N LEU A 3 7.29 -14.22 4.01
CA LEU A 3 7.20 -13.37 5.21
C LEU A 3 7.50 -11.90 4.93
N HIS A 4 8.52 -11.56 4.12
CA HIS A 4 8.84 -10.14 3.86
C HIS A 4 7.73 -9.45 3.09
N GLY A 5 7.24 -10.05 2.00
CA GLY A 5 6.13 -9.50 1.22
C GLY A 5 4.84 -9.38 2.06
N THR A 6 4.55 -10.40 2.86
CA THR A 6 3.38 -10.39 3.78
C THR A 6 3.52 -9.29 4.84
N ALA A 7 4.69 -9.19 5.48
CA ALA A 7 4.95 -8.23 6.55
C ALA A 7 4.87 -6.78 6.05
N THR A 8 5.37 -6.48 4.84
CA THR A 8 5.36 -5.12 4.28
C THR A 8 3.95 -4.53 4.24
N VAL A 9 2.95 -5.31 3.83
CA VAL A 9 1.57 -4.83 3.67
C VAL A 9 0.71 -5.01 4.93
N SER A 10 1.18 -5.77 5.93
CA SER A 10 0.34 -6.20 7.06
C SER A 10 -0.16 -5.07 7.95
N ASN A 11 0.65 -4.02 8.11
CA ASN A 11 0.32 -2.88 8.98
C ASN A 11 -0.45 -1.76 8.26
N GLU A 12 -0.69 -1.86 6.95
CA GLU A 12 -1.27 -0.76 6.15
C GLU A 12 -0.50 0.55 6.26
N LEU A 13 0.83 0.49 6.36
CA LEU A 13 1.73 1.66 6.41
C LEU A 13 2.70 1.72 5.23
N ASP A 14 2.58 0.77 4.31
CA ASP A 14 3.37 0.66 3.10
C ASP A 14 3.14 1.82 2.12
N GLU A 15 4.11 1.99 1.23
CA GLU A 15 4.00 2.84 0.05
C GLU A 15 2.91 2.30 -0.88
N GLY A 16 2.26 3.18 -1.65
CA GLY A 16 1.50 2.73 -2.80
C GLY A 16 1.45 3.76 -3.92
N ASN A 17 0.88 3.35 -5.04
CA ASN A 17 0.74 4.16 -6.25
C ASN A 17 -0.74 4.27 -6.63
N GLN A 18 -1.26 5.49 -6.76
CA GLN A 18 -2.68 5.69 -7.02
C GLN A 18 -3.09 5.28 -8.44
N PHE A 19 -2.18 5.42 -9.40
CA PHE A 19 -2.41 5.06 -10.80
C PHE A 19 -2.39 3.54 -10.98
N ALA A 20 -1.44 2.85 -10.35
CA ALA A 20 -1.39 1.40 -10.32
C ALA A 20 -2.46 0.76 -9.41
N LYS A 21 -3.22 1.58 -8.66
CA LYS A 21 -4.21 1.15 -7.67
C LYS A 21 -3.68 0.12 -6.66
N GLY A 22 -2.40 0.19 -6.27
CA GLY A 22 -1.85 -0.77 -5.31
C GLY A 22 -0.45 -0.40 -4.82
N HIS A 23 0.37 -1.42 -4.58
CA HIS A 23 1.59 -1.29 -3.77
C HIS A 23 2.81 -1.86 -4.48
N PRO A 24 3.36 -1.16 -5.51
CA PRO A 24 4.47 -1.66 -6.29
C PRO A 24 5.71 -1.97 -5.44
N ALA A 25 6.09 -1.07 -4.51
CA ALA A 25 7.28 -1.28 -3.70
C ALA A 25 7.22 -2.57 -2.87
N ALA A 26 6.05 -2.93 -2.33
CA ALA A 26 5.90 -4.12 -1.51
C ALA A 26 6.19 -5.42 -2.28
N HIS A 27 5.84 -5.47 -3.57
CA HIS A 27 6.08 -6.65 -4.41
C HIS A 27 7.54 -6.71 -4.89
N VAL A 28 8.14 -5.56 -5.20
CA VAL A 28 9.49 -5.50 -5.77
C VAL A 28 10.56 -5.58 -4.68
N PHE A 29 10.39 -4.86 -3.57
CA PHE A 29 11.39 -4.78 -2.50
C PHE A 29 11.69 -6.15 -1.92
N ALA A 30 10.66 -6.95 -1.59
CA ALA A 30 10.86 -8.26 -0.97
C ALA A 30 11.64 -9.22 -1.88
N VAL A 31 11.38 -9.19 -3.19
CA VAL A 31 12.11 -10.02 -4.15
C VAL A 31 13.54 -9.53 -4.32
N ALA A 32 13.72 -8.23 -4.61
CA ALA A 32 15.03 -7.63 -4.78
C ALA A 32 15.91 -7.83 -3.54
N TYR A 33 15.34 -7.69 -2.34
CA TYR A 33 16.03 -7.92 -1.07
C TYR A 33 16.65 -9.31 -0.99
N ASN A 34 15.87 -10.36 -1.29
CA ASN A 34 16.34 -11.74 -1.16
C ASN A 34 17.37 -12.08 -2.24
N VAL A 35 17.11 -11.68 -3.49
CA VAL A 35 18.01 -11.93 -4.62
C VAL A 35 19.33 -11.17 -4.45
N SER A 36 19.30 -9.94 -3.92
CA SER A 36 20.51 -9.17 -3.67
C SER A 36 21.46 -9.82 -2.65
N ILE A 37 20.92 -10.56 -1.68
CA ILE A 37 21.73 -11.33 -0.72
C ILE A 37 22.39 -12.52 -1.44
N SER A 38 21.63 -13.29 -2.22
CA SER A 38 22.16 -14.49 -2.89
C SER A 38 23.16 -14.16 -4.00
N GLU A 39 22.90 -13.09 -4.76
CA GLU A 39 23.75 -12.64 -5.87
C GLU A 39 24.91 -11.74 -5.41
N ASN A 40 24.98 -11.41 -4.11
CA ASN A 40 25.98 -10.53 -3.51
C ASN A 40 26.22 -9.23 -4.31
N VAL A 41 25.13 -8.53 -4.63
CA VAL A 41 25.18 -7.30 -5.43
C VAL A 41 25.52 -6.09 -4.56
N SER A 42 25.97 -5.01 -5.18
CA SER A 42 26.11 -3.70 -4.54
C SER A 42 24.74 -3.06 -4.24
N GLY A 43 24.71 -2.11 -3.30
CA GLY A 43 23.48 -1.38 -3.02
C GLY A 43 23.00 -0.52 -4.20
N LYS A 44 23.90 -0.08 -5.08
CA LYS A 44 23.56 0.59 -6.34
C LYS A 44 22.83 -0.34 -7.32
N GLU A 45 23.29 -1.59 -7.45
CA GLU A 45 22.61 -2.61 -8.26
C GLU A 45 21.21 -2.92 -7.71
N PHE A 46 21.08 -3.05 -6.38
CA PHE A 46 19.78 -3.21 -5.70
C PHE A 46 18.82 -2.05 -6.02
N ILE A 47 19.24 -0.80 -5.80
CA ILE A 47 18.40 0.37 -6.04
C ILE A 47 17.98 0.43 -7.51
N ARG A 48 18.91 0.18 -8.45
CA ARG A 48 18.59 0.17 -9.89
C ARG A 48 17.53 -0.88 -10.23
N ALA A 49 17.70 -2.11 -9.77
CA ALA A 49 16.74 -3.19 -10.03
C ALA A 49 15.37 -2.89 -9.40
N PHE A 50 15.35 -2.37 -8.17
CA PHE A 50 14.14 -1.95 -7.48
C PHE A 50 13.39 -0.86 -8.25
N LEU A 51 14.08 0.20 -8.70
CA LEU A 51 13.46 1.30 -9.43
C LEU A 51 12.87 0.84 -10.77
N ILE A 52 13.60 0.01 -11.52
CA ILE A 52 13.11 -0.50 -12.82
C ILE A 52 11.93 -1.46 -12.61
N GLY A 53 12.03 -2.38 -11.65
CA GLY A 53 10.94 -3.30 -11.30
C GLY A 53 9.69 -2.55 -10.83
N TYR A 54 9.86 -1.52 -10.01
CA TYR A 54 8.76 -0.64 -9.59
C TYR A 54 8.11 0.03 -10.80
N GLU A 55 8.91 0.66 -11.66
CA GLU A 55 8.38 1.46 -12.76
C GLU A 55 7.58 0.60 -13.75
N VAL A 56 8.10 -0.56 -14.13
CA VAL A 56 7.41 -1.52 -15.02
C VAL A 56 6.08 -1.95 -14.41
N VAL A 57 6.07 -2.29 -13.12
CA VAL A 57 4.89 -2.88 -12.49
C VAL A 57 3.83 -1.84 -12.14
N ALA A 58 4.24 -0.60 -11.83
CA ALA A 58 3.32 0.52 -11.68
C ALA A 58 2.63 0.86 -13.02
N ARG A 59 3.37 0.79 -14.14
CA ARG A 59 2.81 0.98 -15.49
C ARG A 59 1.85 -0.11 -15.88
N LEU A 60 2.19 -1.37 -15.62
CA LEU A 60 1.28 -2.49 -15.86
C LEU A 60 -0.01 -2.35 -15.04
N GLY A 61 0.09 -1.99 -13.76
CA GLY A 61 -1.06 -1.72 -12.91
C GLY A 61 -1.90 -0.54 -13.40
N TYR A 62 -1.28 0.50 -13.95
CA TYR A 62 -2.00 1.68 -14.48
C TYR A 62 -2.71 1.38 -15.81
N ALA A 63 -2.07 0.61 -16.69
CA ALA A 63 -2.63 0.17 -17.95
C ALA A 63 -3.77 -0.84 -17.77
N SER A 64 -3.75 -1.62 -16.70
CA SER A 64 -4.72 -2.69 -16.47
C SER A 64 -5.97 -2.19 -15.74
N LYS A 65 -7.13 -2.25 -16.40
CA LYS A 65 -8.43 -2.06 -15.74
C LYS A 65 -8.91 -3.37 -15.11
N MET A 66 -8.25 -3.76 -14.03
CA MET A 66 -8.63 -4.96 -13.26
C MET A 66 -10.10 -4.92 -12.84
N LYS A 67 -10.73 -6.10 -12.80
CA LYS A 67 -12.09 -6.27 -12.28
C LYS A 67 -12.14 -5.83 -10.81
N ASP A 68 -13.17 -5.07 -10.44
CA ASP A 68 -13.30 -4.45 -9.10
C ASP A 68 -13.52 -5.46 -7.95
N GLU A 69 -13.83 -6.72 -8.29
CA GLU A 69 -13.90 -7.84 -7.35
C GLU A 69 -12.52 -8.39 -6.96
N MET A 70 -11.48 -8.07 -7.74
CA MET A 70 -10.12 -8.54 -7.50
C MET A 70 -9.33 -7.59 -6.61
N HIS A 71 -8.46 -8.15 -5.77
CA HIS A 71 -7.52 -7.35 -4.99
C HIS A 71 -6.19 -7.21 -5.72
N PRO A 72 -5.64 -6.00 -5.92
CA PRO A 72 -4.42 -5.81 -6.72
C PRO A 72 -3.18 -6.46 -6.11
N HIS A 73 -3.12 -6.59 -4.76
CA HIS A 73 -2.07 -7.39 -4.11
C HIS A 73 -2.02 -8.80 -4.67
N GLY A 74 -0.81 -9.26 -4.99
CA GLY A 74 -0.59 -10.61 -5.51
C GLY A 74 -0.78 -10.78 -7.02
N THR A 75 -1.25 -9.76 -7.73
CA THR A 75 -1.57 -9.86 -9.16
C THR A 75 -0.44 -9.32 -10.04
N TRP A 76 -0.55 -8.09 -10.55
CA TRP A 76 0.43 -7.46 -11.43
C TRP A 76 1.80 -7.32 -10.74
N GLY A 77 1.83 -7.25 -9.41
CA GLY A 77 3.03 -7.17 -8.58
C GLY A 77 4.10 -8.20 -8.90
N ILE A 78 3.70 -9.41 -9.32
CA ILE A 78 4.62 -10.50 -9.68
C ILE A 78 5.61 -10.08 -10.77
N VAL A 79 5.15 -9.34 -11.78
CA VAL A 79 5.97 -8.91 -12.91
C VAL A 79 7.13 -8.02 -12.45
N GLY A 80 6.89 -7.12 -11.50
CA GLY A 80 7.92 -6.22 -10.97
C GLY A 80 8.99 -6.96 -10.19
N GLY A 81 8.58 -7.95 -9.38
CA GLY A 81 9.50 -8.84 -8.70
C GLY A 81 10.37 -9.63 -9.68
N VAL A 82 9.77 -10.18 -10.75
CA VAL A 82 10.48 -10.92 -11.80
C VAL A 82 11.50 -10.04 -12.52
N VAL A 83 11.10 -8.81 -12.91
CA VAL A 83 12.01 -7.85 -13.54
C VAL A 83 13.19 -7.52 -12.63
N ALA A 84 12.94 -7.20 -11.36
CA ALA A 84 14.02 -6.90 -10.42
C ALA A 84 14.94 -8.11 -10.21
N SER A 85 14.38 -9.32 -10.05
CA SER A 85 15.13 -10.56 -9.90
C SER A 85 16.01 -10.84 -11.12
N ALA A 86 15.46 -10.76 -12.34
CA ALA A 86 16.20 -11.00 -13.57
C ALA A 86 17.33 -9.98 -13.78
N ILE A 87 17.11 -8.70 -13.46
CA ILE A 87 18.15 -7.66 -13.53
C ILE A 87 19.30 -7.97 -12.54
N LEU A 88 18.96 -8.34 -11.30
CA LEU A 88 19.96 -8.66 -10.27
C LEU A 88 20.78 -9.90 -10.62
N GLN A 89 20.16 -10.87 -11.30
CA GLN A 89 20.81 -12.07 -11.82
C GLN A 89 21.52 -11.84 -13.17
N ARG A 90 21.61 -10.57 -13.63
CA ARG A 90 22.33 -10.15 -14.84
C ARG A 90 21.85 -10.86 -16.12
N LYS A 91 20.55 -11.16 -16.18
CA LYS A 91 19.89 -11.71 -17.37
C LYS A 91 19.97 -10.74 -18.56
N THR A 92 20.02 -11.31 -19.76
CA THR A 92 19.93 -10.56 -21.01
C THR A 92 18.54 -9.97 -21.22
N GLU A 93 18.41 -8.99 -22.12
CA GLU A 93 17.12 -8.39 -22.46
C GLU A 93 16.09 -9.43 -22.91
N GLN A 94 16.50 -10.38 -23.75
CA GLN A 94 15.63 -11.45 -24.24
C GLN A 94 15.13 -12.35 -23.09
N GLU A 95 16.02 -12.75 -22.17
CA GLU A 95 15.63 -13.55 -21.00
C GLU A 95 14.69 -12.78 -20.07
N ILE A 96 14.88 -11.46 -19.91
CA ILE A 96 13.96 -10.61 -19.14
C ILE A 96 12.58 -10.60 -19.80
N ILE A 97 12.49 -10.44 -21.12
CA ILE A 97 11.23 -10.48 -21.86
C ILE A 97 10.53 -11.83 -21.67
N GLU A 98 11.25 -12.95 -21.81
CA GLU A 98 10.71 -14.29 -21.62
C GLU A 98 10.20 -14.51 -20.18
N ALA A 99 10.95 -14.05 -19.18
CA ALA A 99 10.53 -14.09 -17.78
C ALA A 99 9.27 -13.23 -17.52
N VAL A 100 9.17 -12.05 -18.14
CA VAL A 100 7.99 -11.17 -18.03
C VAL A 100 6.75 -11.81 -18.66
N LEU A 101 6.88 -12.49 -19.79
CA LEU A 101 5.77 -13.22 -20.41
C LEU A 101 5.30 -14.37 -19.51
N LEU A 102 6.22 -15.15 -18.93
CA LEU A 102 5.89 -16.16 -17.93
C LEU A 102 5.19 -15.56 -16.71
N ALA A 103 5.71 -14.46 -16.17
CA ALA A 103 5.12 -13.76 -15.04
C ALA A 103 3.69 -13.29 -15.31
N SER A 104 3.46 -12.78 -16.52
CA SER A 104 2.15 -12.31 -16.99
C SER A 104 1.14 -13.45 -17.16
N THR A 105 1.60 -14.71 -17.16
CA THR A 105 0.77 -15.92 -17.23
C THR A 105 0.30 -16.40 -15.87
N LEU A 106 1.05 -16.07 -14.80
CA LEU A 106 0.87 -16.61 -13.45
C LEU A 106 0.41 -15.59 -12.38
N PRO A 107 -0.34 -14.52 -12.70
CA PRO A 107 -0.90 -13.67 -11.65
C PRO A 107 -1.89 -14.44 -10.77
N LEU A 108 -1.97 -14.08 -9.49
CA LEU A 108 -2.96 -14.66 -8.59
C LEU A 108 -4.37 -14.12 -8.89
N ALA A 109 -5.37 -15.01 -8.91
CA ALA A 109 -6.77 -14.61 -8.86
C ALA A 109 -7.18 -14.36 -7.39
N THR A 110 -7.24 -13.11 -6.98
CA THR A 110 -7.48 -12.70 -5.58
C THR A 110 -8.88 -12.14 -5.38
N SER A 111 -9.30 -12.04 -4.11
CA SER A 111 -10.60 -11.46 -3.74
C SER A 111 -10.44 -10.15 -2.97
N TRP A 112 -11.12 -9.09 -3.43
CA TRP A 112 -11.27 -7.82 -2.71
C TRP A 112 -12.07 -8.00 -1.42
N GLU A 113 -12.99 -8.97 -1.39
CA GLU A 113 -13.82 -9.25 -0.21
C GLU A 113 -13.00 -9.55 1.04
N SER A 114 -11.82 -10.18 0.89
CA SER A 114 -10.91 -10.47 2.01
C SER A 114 -10.50 -9.21 2.77
N ALA A 115 -10.38 -8.06 2.11
CA ALA A 115 -10.04 -6.79 2.77
C ALA A 115 -11.19 -6.29 3.65
N VAL A 116 -12.42 -6.26 3.12
CA VAL A 116 -13.59 -5.70 3.81
C VAL A 116 -14.23 -6.66 4.81
N THR A 117 -13.99 -7.96 4.69
CA THR A 117 -14.35 -8.97 5.70
C THR A 117 -13.24 -9.20 6.73
N GLY A 118 -12.07 -8.56 6.53
CA GLY A 118 -10.96 -8.61 7.46
C GLY A 118 -10.24 -9.95 7.54
N MET A 119 -10.17 -10.69 6.43
CA MET A 119 -9.48 -11.96 6.32
C MET A 119 -7.99 -11.76 5.99
N THR A 120 -7.12 -12.36 6.80
CA THR A 120 -5.66 -12.15 6.75
C THR A 120 -4.99 -12.68 5.49
N VAL A 121 -5.66 -13.54 4.72
CA VAL A 121 -5.21 -13.97 3.38
C VAL A 121 -4.92 -12.78 2.46
N ARG A 122 -5.59 -11.64 2.68
CA ARG A 122 -5.32 -10.37 1.99
C ARG A 122 -3.84 -9.99 2.04
N ASN A 123 -3.19 -10.13 3.19
CA ASN A 123 -1.77 -9.81 3.36
C ASN A 123 -0.88 -10.88 2.70
N LEU A 124 -1.34 -12.13 2.70
CA LEU A 124 -0.60 -13.26 2.15
C LEU A 124 -0.47 -13.18 0.62
N TYR A 125 -1.43 -12.55 -0.09
CA TYR A 125 -1.38 -12.37 -1.55
C TYR A 125 -0.04 -11.78 -2.01
N THR A 126 0.45 -10.72 -1.37
CA THR A 126 1.75 -10.11 -1.70
C THR A 126 2.91 -11.07 -1.41
N GLY A 127 2.85 -11.78 -0.28
CA GLY A 127 3.88 -12.77 0.09
C GLY A 127 4.01 -13.92 -0.93
N ILE A 128 2.89 -14.49 -1.35
CA ILE A 128 2.86 -15.56 -2.38
C ILE A 128 3.36 -15.01 -3.71
N ALA A 129 2.93 -13.81 -4.12
CA ALA A 129 3.42 -13.20 -5.35
C ALA A 129 4.94 -12.99 -5.37
N CYS A 130 5.51 -12.51 -4.26
CA CYS A 130 6.97 -12.37 -4.14
C CYS A 130 7.69 -13.71 -4.27
N GLU A 131 7.12 -14.78 -3.71
CA GLU A 131 7.66 -16.14 -3.90
C GLU A 131 7.57 -16.61 -5.34
N GLN A 132 6.39 -16.48 -5.96
CA GLN A 132 6.20 -16.87 -7.35
C GLN A 132 7.14 -16.11 -8.28
N ALA A 133 7.37 -14.82 -8.02
CA ALA A 133 8.28 -14.02 -8.82
C ALA A 133 9.73 -14.56 -8.84
N MET A 134 10.23 -15.06 -7.71
CA MET A 134 11.56 -15.69 -7.69
C MET A 134 11.56 -17.03 -8.44
N ASN A 135 10.52 -17.84 -8.25
CA ASN A 135 10.39 -19.13 -8.94
C ASN A 135 10.26 -18.97 -10.46
N ILE A 136 9.59 -17.93 -10.94
CA ILE A 136 9.41 -17.66 -12.38
C ILE A 136 10.74 -17.48 -13.11
N VAL A 137 11.73 -16.81 -12.48
CA VAL A 137 13.06 -16.67 -13.09
C VAL A 137 13.78 -18.02 -13.17
N GLU A 138 13.55 -18.92 -12.21
CA GLU A 138 14.07 -20.29 -12.28
C GLU A 138 13.33 -21.14 -13.33
N TYR A 139 12.03 -20.93 -13.53
CA TYR A 139 11.26 -21.59 -14.60
C TYR A 139 11.72 -21.13 -15.98
N GLU A 140 12.00 -19.82 -16.14
CA GLU A 140 12.58 -19.28 -17.37
C GLU A 140 13.93 -19.96 -17.67
N LYS A 141 14.84 -20.02 -16.68
CA LYS A 141 16.12 -20.75 -16.81
C LYS A 141 15.95 -22.22 -17.18
N ALA A 142 14.92 -22.88 -16.67
CA ALA A 142 14.60 -24.27 -16.97
C ALA A 142 13.97 -24.47 -18.37
N GLY A 143 13.73 -23.40 -19.12
CA GLY A 143 13.25 -23.44 -20.50
C GLY A 143 11.72 -23.44 -20.64
N PHE A 144 10.98 -23.14 -19.56
CA PHE A 144 9.54 -22.88 -19.68
C PHE A 144 9.32 -21.59 -20.48
N LYS A 145 8.26 -21.55 -21.29
CA LYS A 145 7.94 -20.40 -22.14
C LYS A 145 6.45 -20.08 -22.08
N SER A 146 6.12 -18.82 -22.33
CA SER A 146 4.73 -18.37 -22.49
C SER A 146 4.49 -17.81 -23.90
N SER A 147 3.22 -17.56 -24.21
CA SER A 147 2.78 -16.93 -25.45
C SER A 147 3.18 -15.45 -25.49
N LEU A 148 3.58 -14.95 -26.66
CA LEU A 148 3.77 -13.51 -26.90
C LEU A 148 2.47 -12.70 -26.71
N HIS A 149 1.30 -13.36 -26.81
CA HIS A 149 -0.02 -12.75 -26.66
C HIS A 149 -0.59 -12.89 -25.24
N VAL A 150 0.19 -13.41 -24.28
CA VAL A 150 -0.33 -13.71 -22.94
C VAL A 150 -0.83 -12.48 -22.20
N VAL A 151 -0.18 -11.33 -22.43
CA VAL A 151 -0.58 -10.08 -21.80
C VAL A 151 -1.99 -9.71 -22.24
N GLU A 152 -2.26 -9.65 -23.54
CA GLU A 152 -3.60 -9.40 -24.09
C GLU A 152 -4.63 -10.43 -23.56
N HIS A 153 -4.30 -11.72 -23.63
CA HIS A 153 -5.25 -12.76 -23.24
C HIS A 153 -5.61 -12.73 -21.75
N VAL A 154 -4.61 -12.67 -20.86
CA VAL A 154 -4.84 -12.72 -19.41
C VAL A 154 -5.33 -11.37 -18.89
N TRP A 155 -4.75 -10.26 -19.36
CA TRP A 155 -4.95 -8.92 -18.83
C TRP A 155 -5.95 -8.06 -19.61
N SER A 156 -6.56 -8.57 -20.68
CA SER A 156 -7.73 -7.92 -21.32
C SER A 156 -9.00 -8.77 -21.27
N HIS A 157 -8.91 -10.08 -20.96
CA HIS A 157 -10.08 -10.97 -21.01
C HIS A 157 -10.34 -11.75 -19.71
N ILE A 158 -9.30 -12.09 -18.94
CA ILE A 158 -9.46 -12.94 -17.75
C ILE A 158 -9.54 -12.11 -16.48
N LEU A 159 -8.54 -11.29 -16.18
CA LEU A 159 -8.41 -10.60 -14.88
C LEU A 159 -8.90 -9.16 -14.89
N SER A 160 -9.01 -8.59 -16.08
CA SER A 160 -9.32 -7.17 -16.29
C SER A 160 -10.39 -7.04 -17.36
N GLU A 161 -11.05 -5.89 -17.36
CA GLU A 161 -12.02 -5.53 -18.40
C GLU A 161 -11.32 -5.09 -19.69
N ASN A 162 -10.15 -4.45 -19.56
CA ASN A 162 -9.27 -4.10 -20.67
C ASN A 162 -7.84 -3.82 -20.16
N MET A 163 -6.93 -3.72 -21.13
CA MET A 163 -5.61 -3.13 -20.94
C MET A 163 -5.42 -1.97 -21.92
N ASP A 164 -4.89 -0.85 -21.43
CA ASP A 164 -4.65 0.36 -22.21
C ASP A 164 -3.14 0.61 -22.36
N ASP A 165 -2.59 0.17 -23.49
CA ASP A 165 -1.17 0.31 -23.82
C ASP A 165 -0.72 1.77 -23.87
N THR A 166 -1.62 2.70 -24.15
CA THR A 166 -1.27 4.13 -24.18
C THR A 166 -0.91 4.64 -22.79
N LEU A 167 -1.54 4.10 -21.74
CA LEU A 167 -1.19 4.40 -20.35
C LEU A 167 0.15 3.77 -19.96
N PHE A 168 0.42 2.53 -20.40
CA PHE A 168 1.70 1.87 -20.14
C PHE A 168 2.88 2.67 -20.71
N LEU A 169 2.71 3.19 -21.94
CA LEU A 169 3.74 3.93 -22.68
C LEU A 169 3.79 5.44 -22.36
N SER A 170 2.87 5.96 -21.54
CA SER A 170 2.82 7.38 -21.20
C SER A 170 3.97 7.82 -20.29
N ASP A 171 4.57 9.00 -20.52
CA ASP A 171 5.63 9.55 -19.65
C ASP A 171 6.82 8.58 -19.38
N LEU A 172 7.26 7.77 -20.36
CA LEU A 172 8.32 6.75 -20.17
C LEU A 172 9.66 7.30 -19.67
N SER A 173 9.97 8.57 -19.98
CA SER A 173 11.23 9.20 -19.61
C SER A 173 11.08 10.20 -18.46
N GLN A 174 10.03 11.04 -18.44
CA GLN A 174 9.69 11.95 -17.35
C GLN A 174 8.23 12.44 -17.44
N PRO A 175 7.53 12.62 -16.30
CA PRO A 175 7.88 12.11 -14.97
C PRO A 175 7.61 10.60 -14.87
N PHE A 176 8.48 9.87 -14.15
CA PHE A 176 8.27 8.44 -13.90
C PHE A 176 7.02 8.20 -13.03
N LEU A 177 6.34 7.07 -13.20
CA LEU A 177 5.19 6.73 -12.34
C LEU A 177 5.62 6.49 -10.90
N LEU A 178 6.86 6.05 -10.66
CA LEU A 178 7.43 5.93 -9.32
C LEU A 178 7.45 7.25 -8.54
N GLU A 179 7.60 8.38 -9.23
CA GLU A 179 7.57 9.72 -8.60
C GLU A 179 6.14 10.16 -8.27
N LYS A 180 5.13 9.46 -8.80
CA LYS A 180 3.70 9.69 -8.53
C LYS A 180 3.17 8.81 -7.39
N ASN A 181 4.05 8.27 -6.55
CA ASN A 181 3.69 7.42 -5.43
C ASN A 181 3.11 8.19 -4.23
N TYR A 182 2.72 7.45 -3.20
CA TYR A 182 2.29 7.98 -1.91
C TYR A 182 2.85 7.18 -0.73
N PHE A 183 3.07 7.87 0.38
CA PHE A 183 3.35 7.27 1.68
C PHE A 183 2.16 7.46 2.62
N LYS A 184 1.66 6.36 3.19
CA LYS A 184 0.57 6.37 4.16
C LYS A 184 1.00 7.04 5.47
N LEU A 185 0.26 8.03 5.95
CA LEU A 185 0.40 8.59 7.31
C LEU A 185 -0.31 7.75 8.35
N TYR A 186 -1.49 7.25 8.00
CA TYR A 186 -2.32 6.43 8.86
C TYR A 186 -2.15 4.94 8.55
N PRO A 187 -2.14 4.05 9.56
CA PRO A 187 -2.03 2.60 9.42
C PRO A 187 -3.33 1.94 8.95
N ALA A 188 -3.90 2.45 7.87
CA ALA A 188 -5.20 2.08 7.31
C ALA A 188 -5.17 2.15 5.77
N CYS A 189 -6.17 1.54 5.14
CA CYS A 189 -6.36 1.57 3.70
C CYS A 189 -6.25 3.00 3.18
N ARG A 190 -5.49 3.23 2.09
CA ARG A 190 -5.29 4.59 1.54
C ARG A 190 -6.61 5.29 1.21
N PHE A 191 -7.66 4.53 0.90
CA PHE A 191 -8.97 5.07 0.56
C PHE A 191 -9.67 5.81 1.72
N THR A 192 -9.23 5.59 2.97
CA THR A 192 -9.76 6.31 4.14
C THR A 192 -9.09 7.66 4.36
N HIS A 193 -7.91 7.91 3.77
CA HIS A 193 -7.01 8.98 4.21
C HIS A 193 -7.59 10.38 3.97
N SER A 194 -8.27 10.65 2.85
CA SER A 194 -8.84 11.98 2.61
C SER A 194 -9.95 12.32 3.61
N ALA A 195 -10.72 11.33 4.06
CA ALA A 195 -11.72 11.52 5.12
C ALA A 195 -11.04 11.76 6.48
N LEU A 196 -9.94 11.07 6.77
CA LEU A 196 -9.17 11.29 8.00
C LEU A 196 -8.48 12.66 8.02
N ASP A 197 -7.95 13.11 6.89
CA ASP A 197 -7.38 14.46 6.75
C ASP A 197 -8.46 15.53 6.96
N ALA A 198 -9.65 15.35 6.36
CA ALA A 198 -10.78 16.28 6.54
C ALA A 198 -11.26 16.33 8.00
N ALA A 199 -11.38 15.18 8.67
CA ALA A 199 -11.73 15.14 10.09
C ALA A 199 -10.64 15.73 10.99
N THR A 200 -9.36 15.54 10.64
CA THR A 200 -8.24 16.19 11.33
C THR A 200 -8.33 17.71 11.20
N GLN A 201 -8.67 18.23 10.01
CA GLN A 201 -8.89 19.66 9.80
C GLN A 201 -10.01 20.18 10.71
N LEU A 202 -11.17 19.52 10.72
CA LEU A 202 -12.29 19.89 11.58
C LEU A 202 -11.92 19.93 13.06
N LEU A 203 -11.17 18.95 13.56
CA LEU A 203 -10.72 18.86 14.97
C LEU A 203 -9.68 19.91 15.36
N ASN A 204 -8.94 20.44 14.40
CA ASN A 204 -7.96 21.50 14.61
C ASN A 204 -8.61 22.89 14.60
N GLU A 205 -9.66 23.07 13.80
CA GLU A 205 -10.34 24.35 13.61
C GLU A 205 -11.51 24.55 14.60
N ASN A 206 -12.00 23.48 15.22
CA ASN A 206 -13.20 23.50 16.06
C ASN A 206 -13.02 22.70 17.35
N ASP A 207 -13.73 23.11 18.40
CA ASP A 207 -13.87 22.32 19.63
C ASP A 207 -15.12 21.43 19.52
N ILE A 208 -14.91 20.15 19.18
CA ILE A 208 -15.98 19.21 18.86
C ILE A 208 -16.27 18.31 20.06
N ASP A 209 -17.48 18.42 20.62
CA ASP A 209 -18.00 17.44 21.58
C ASP A 209 -18.76 16.33 20.86
N VAL A 210 -18.20 15.12 20.88
CA VAL A 210 -18.77 13.89 20.30
C VAL A 210 -20.18 13.57 20.81
N LYS A 211 -20.57 14.05 22.00
CA LYS A 211 -21.92 13.84 22.55
C LYS A 211 -22.99 14.63 21.79
N GLY A 212 -22.64 15.80 21.26
CA GLY A 212 -23.55 16.68 20.53
C GLY A 212 -23.81 16.22 19.09
N ILE A 213 -22.97 15.34 18.55
CA ILE A 213 -23.02 14.87 17.16
C ILE A 213 -24.28 14.03 16.94
N HIS A 214 -25.09 14.45 15.97
CA HIS A 214 -26.25 13.70 15.49
C HIS A 214 -25.84 12.67 14.42
N VAL A 215 -25.12 13.12 13.39
CA VAL A 215 -24.65 12.28 12.27
C VAL A 215 -23.34 12.86 11.71
N ILE A 216 -22.48 11.99 11.19
CA ILE A 216 -21.32 12.40 10.39
C ILE A 216 -21.55 11.87 8.97
N GLU A 217 -21.73 12.76 8.02
CA GLU A 217 -21.84 12.39 6.61
C GLU A 217 -20.46 12.42 5.94
N VAL A 218 -20.15 11.38 5.18
CA VAL A 218 -18.94 11.28 4.37
C VAL A 218 -19.33 11.06 2.93
N GLU A 219 -19.01 12.00 2.06
CA GLU A 219 -19.11 11.83 0.61
C GLU A 219 -17.73 11.55 0.03
N THR A 220 -17.61 10.49 -0.78
CA THR A 220 -16.34 10.08 -1.39
C THR A 220 -16.56 9.29 -2.69
N TYR A 221 -15.50 8.80 -3.32
CA TYR A 221 -15.58 8.00 -4.55
C TYR A 221 -16.01 6.55 -4.28
N GLN A 222 -16.51 5.88 -5.32
CA GLN A 222 -17.10 4.54 -5.26
C GLN A 222 -16.30 3.52 -4.44
N LEU A 223 -14.97 3.43 -4.68
CA LEU A 223 -14.11 2.45 -4.00
C LEU A 223 -13.98 2.73 -2.49
N ALA A 224 -13.89 3.99 -2.08
CA ALA A 224 -13.87 4.38 -0.66
C ALA A 224 -15.23 4.22 0.00
N ALA A 225 -16.33 4.45 -0.74
CA ALA A 225 -17.70 4.26 -0.23
C ALA A 225 -18.03 2.81 0.17
N ARG A 226 -17.24 1.83 -0.29
CA ARG A 226 -17.32 0.43 0.15
C ARG A 226 -16.85 0.24 1.61
N LEU A 227 -16.05 1.15 2.16
CA LEU A 227 -15.39 1.05 3.48
C LEU A 227 -16.30 1.54 4.62
N LYS A 228 -17.53 1.03 4.67
CA LYS A 228 -18.65 1.55 5.47
C LYS A 228 -19.04 0.71 6.70
N GLU A 229 -18.28 -0.34 7.04
CA GLU A 229 -18.56 -1.17 8.22
C GLU A 229 -18.32 -0.34 9.50
N SER A 230 -19.34 -0.12 10.31
CA SER A 230 -19.24 0.69 11.54
C SER A 230 -18.80 -0.08 12.77
N LYS A 231 -18.90 -1.42 12.73
CA LYS A 231 -18.51 -2.31 13.83
C LYS A 231 -17.53 -3.37 13.32
N PRO A 232 -16.29 -2.99 12.98
CA PRO A 232 -15.28 -3.95 12.54
C PRO A 232 -15.04 -5.01 13.62
N LYS A 233 -14.99 -6.27 13.21
CA LYS A 233 -14.83 -7.43 14.09
C LYS A 233 -13.39 -7.92 14.21
N THR A 234 -12.52 -7.51 13.27
CA THR A 234 -11.12 -7.91 13.24
C THR A 234 -10.21 -6.69 13.05
N TYR A 235 -8.96 -6.81 13.51
CA TYR A 235 -7.94 -5.77 13.35
C TYR A 235 -7.77 -5.33 11.90
N LEU A 236 -7.80 -6.29 10.96
CA LEU A 236 -7.71 -5.97 9.54
C LEU A 236 -8.97 -5.24 9.05
N GLN A 237 -10.18 -5.67 9.44
CA GLN A 237 -11.41 -5.00 9.03
C GLN A 237 -11.45 -3.53 9.51
N ALA A 238 -10.95 -3.26 10.71
CA ALA A 238 -10.87 -1.90 11.26
C ALA A 238 -9.99 -0.97 10.41
N LYS A 239 -8.92 -1.49 9.78
CA LYS A 239 -8.08 -0.74 8.83
C LYS A 239 -8.80 -0.37 7.52
N PHE A 240 -9.97 -0.95 7.26
CA PHE A 240 -10.80 -0.77 6.06
C PHE A 240 -12.18 -0.21 6.43
N SER A 241 -12.28 0.57 7.52
CA SER A 241 -13.52 1.20 7.98
C SER A 241 -13.35 2.70 8.17
N ILE A 242 -13.98 3.49 7.30
CA ILE A 242 -14.08 4.95 7.48
C ILE A 242 -14.84 5.29 8.78
N PRO A 243 -16.02 4.71 9.07
CA PRO A 243 -16.75 4.99 10.30
C PRO A 243 -15.94 4.81 11.58
N TYR A 244 -15.22 3.68 11.70
CA TYR A 244 -14.42 3.36 12.87
C TYR A 244 -13.28 4.35 13.05
N LEU A 245 -12.50 4.56 11.99
CA LEU A 245 -11.31 5.41 12.04
C LEU A 245 -11.67 6.88 12.29
N LEU A 246 -12.77 7.38 11.70
CA LEU A 246 -13.28 8.72 12.03
C LEU A 246 -13.70 8.80 13.49
N SER A 247 -14.43 7.80 14.00
CA SER A 247 -14.86 7.81 15.39
C SER A 247 -13.67 7.80 16.37
N VAL A 248 -12.62 7.02 16.11
CA VAL A 248 -11.39 7.02 16.91
C VAL A 248 -10.79 8.42 16.93
N LEU A 249 -10.66 9.04 15.74
CA LEU A 249 -10.06 10.36 15.59
C LEU A 249 -10.88 11.46 16.31
N PHE A 250 -12.21 11.43 16.24
CA PHE A 250 -13.08 12.37 16.96
C PHE A 250 -13.02 12.21 18.49
N HIS A 251 -12.73 11.01 19.00
CA HIS A 251 -12.40 10.79 20.41
C HIS A 251 -10.95 11.20 20.77
N ARG A 252 -10.20 11.76 19.81
CA ARG A 252 -8.79 12.16 19.94
C ARG A 252 -7.87 11.01 20.32
N GLU A 253 -8.26 9.79 19.97
CA GLU A 253 -7.46 8.57 20.19
C GLU A 253 -6.42 8.40 19.07
N ASN A 254 -5.31 7.73 19.39
CA ASN A 254 -4.22 7.52 18.44
C ASN A 254 -4.57 6.44 17.40
N LEU A 255 -4.57 6.80 16.11
CA LEU A 255 -4.81 5.86 15.01
C LEU A 255 -3.76 4.73 14.90
N PHE A 256 -2.57 4.88 15.48
CA PHE A 256 -1.55 3.81 15.54
C PHE A 256 -1.88 2.70 16.53
N ASP A 257 -2.55 3.04 17.63
CA ASP A 257 -2.85 2.12 18.73
C ASP A 257 -4.32 1.66 18.71
N CYS A 258 -5.13 2.22 17.81
CA CYS A 258 -6.57 1.99 17.75
C CYS A 258 -6.99 0.61 17.28
N PHE A 259 -6.07 -0.29 16.93
CA PHE A 259 -6.43 -1.67 16.57
C PHE A 259 -6.40 -2.61 17.77
N GLN A 260 -6.14 -2.14 18.99
CA GLN A 260 -6.22 -2.98 20.18
C GLN A 260 -7.67 -3.24 20.59
N ASP A 261 -7.91 -4.40 21.21
CA ASP A 261 -9.24 -4.83 21.66
C ASP A 261 -9.92 -3.78 22.57
N CYS A 262 -9.16 -3.07 23.41
CA CYS A 262 -9.69 -2.04 24.30
C CYS A 262 -10.31 -0.85 23.55
N VAL A 263 -9.77 -0.45 22.40
CA VAL A 263 -10.30 0.63 21.56
C VAL A 263 -11.39 0.10 20.64
N MET A 264 -11.16 -1.04 19.99
CA MET A 264 -12.12 -1.64 19.05
C MET A 264 -13.46 -2.01 19.69
N ARG A 265 -13.43 -2.38 20.99
CA ARG A 265 -14.64 -2.74 21.74
C ARG A 265 -15.19 -1.58 22.58
N ASN A 266 -14.57 -0.40 22.52
CA ASN A 266 -15.01 0.77 23.28
C ASN A 266 -16.43 1.19 22.84
N PRO A 267 -17.45 1.13 23.73
CA PRO A 267 -18.82 1.46 23.37
C PRO A 267 -19.00 2.89 22.86
N SER A 268 -18.21 3.84 23.36
CA SER A 268 -18.27 5.25 22.94
C SER A 268 -17.75 5.44 21.51
N VAL A 269 -16.73 4.68 21.12
CA VAL A 269 -16.21 4.67 19.74
C VAL A 269 -17.23 4.00 18.81
N LEU A 270 -17.71 2.81 19.16
CA LEU A 270 -18.68 2.10 18.33
C LEU A 270 -20.01 2.87 18.17
N SER A 271 -20.45 3.58 19.21
CA SER A 271 -21.65 4.42 19.17
C SER A 271 -21.52 5.59 18.20
N LEU A 272 -20.37 6.28 18.19
CA LEU A 272 -20.13 7.37 17.23
C LEU A 272 -19.88 6.83 15.81
N ALA A 273 -19.15 5.72 15.66
CA ALA A 273 -18.97 5.05 14.37
C ALA A 273 -20.32 4.67 13.72
N ALA A 274 -21.30 4.23 14.51
CA ALA A 274 -22.65 3.93 14.03
C ALA A 274 -23.42 5.16 13.49
N LYS A 275 -22.98 6.38 13.84
CA LYS A 275 -23.52 7.65 13.32
C LYS A 275 -22.81 8.13 12.05
N VAL A 276 -21.79 7.42 11.56
CA VAL A 276 -21.09 7.79 10.33
C VAL A 276 -21.77 7.15 9.12
N VAL A 277 -22.20 7.97 8.18
CA VAL A 277 -22.84 7.52 6.93
C VAL A 277 -21.90 7.84 5.76
N VAL A 278 -21.41 6.79 5.09
CA VAL A 278 -20.53 6.94 3.91
C VAL A 278 -21.35 6.76 2.63
N LYS A 279 -21.27 7.73 1.72
CA LYS A 279 -21.98 7.74 0.44
C LYS A 279 -21.00 7.97 -0.71
N GLU A 280 -21.28 7.34 -1.84
CA GLU A 280 -20.61 7.66 -3.08
C GLU A 280 -21.11 9.01 -3.62
N ASN A 281 -20.17 9.82 -4.12
CA ASN A 281 -20.43 11.00 -4.93
C ASN A 281 -19.89 10.74 -6.37
N PRO A 282 -20.76 10.67 -7.40
CA PRO A 282 -20.33 10.35 -8.76
C PRO A 282 -19.30 11.31 -9.36
N THR A 283 -19.32 12.59 -8.97
CA THR A 283 -18.32 13.58 -9.41
C THR A 283 -16.94 13.22 -8.85
N MET A 284 -16.89 12.76 -7.59
CA MET A 284 -15.66 12.28 -6.96
C MET A 284 -15.18 10.97 -7.58
N THR A 285 -16.09 10.04 -7.92
CA THR A 285 -15.76 8.81 -8.67
C THR A 285 -15.15 9.13 -10.03
N ASN A 286 -15.72 10.08 -10.78
CA ASN A 286 -15.22 10.50 -12.10
C ASN A 286 -13.83 11.17 -12.04
N ALA A 287 -13.36 11.59 -10.87
CA ALA A 287 -12.04 12.18 -10.69
C ALA A 287 -10.92 11.13 -10.56
N LEU A 288 -11.26 9.84 -10.41
CA LEU A 288 -10.29 8.76 -10.32
C LEU A 288 -9.53 8.53 -11.66
N PRO A 289 -8.28 8.05 -11.62
CA PRO A 289 -7.43 7.91 -10.43
C PRO A 289 -6.69 9.21 -10.07
N ARG A 290 -6.97 10.33 -10.77
CA ARG A 290 -6.20 11.58 -10.62
C ARG A 290 -6.41 12.22 -9.25
N ARG A 291 -7.64 12.16 -8.71
CA ARG A 291 -7.99 12.65 -7.38
C ARG A 291 -8.78 11.60 -6.62
N ARG A 292 -8.55 11.53 -5.32
CA ARG A 292 -9.29 10.67 -4.37
C ARG A 292 -9.91 11.52 -3.25
N PRO A 293 -10.95 12.32 -3.55
CA PRO A 293 -11.44 13.30 -2.61
C PRO A 293 -12.36 12.69 -1.54
N ALA A 294 -12.56 13.45 -0.45
CA ALA A 294 -13.61 13.22 0.53
C ALA A 294 -14.13 14.55 1.10
N LEU A 295 -15.43 14.59 1.38
CA LEU A 295 -16.07 15.64 2.17
C LEU A 295 -16.60 15.01 3.46
N VAL A 296 -16.21 15.57 4.61
CA VAL A 296 -16.73 15.15 5.92
C VAL A 296 -17.56 16.29 6.48
N ARG A 297 -18.83 16.00 6.81
CA ARG A 297 -19.76 16.93 7.43
C ARG A 297 -20.23 16.39 8.77
N VAL A 298 -20.01 17.15 9.84
CA VAL A 298 -20.51 16.84 11.18
C VAL A 298 -21.78 17.65 11.39
N ILE A 299 -22.89 16.95 11.63
CA ILE A 299 -24.20 17.56 11.90
C ILE A 299 -24.53 17.34 13.37
N TYR A 300 -24.84 18.43 14.07
CA TYR A 300 -25.16 18.42 15.50
C TYR A 300 -26.66 18.24 15.74
N SER A 301 -27.04 17.95 16.98
CA SER A 301 -28.43 17.70 17.37
C SER A 301 -29.36 18.91 17.17
N ASP A 302 -28.81 20.12 17.14
CA ASP A 302 -29.51 21.38 16.84
C ASP A 302 -29.60 21.68 15.33
N GLN A 303 -29.18 20.74 14.47
CA GLN A 303 -29.11 20.84 13.01
C GLN A 303 -28.03 21.80 12.48
N SER A 304 -27.21 22.41 13.34
CA SER A 304 -26.01 23.10 12.88
C SER A 304 -24.99 22.10 12.31
N SER A 305 -24.12 22.56 11.42
CA SER A 305 -23.10 21.70 10.80
C SER A 305 -21.80 22.40 10.52
N ILE A 306 -20.71 21.65 10.58
CA ILE A 306 -19.39 22.03 10.09
C ILE A 306 -18.93 21.00 9.05
N GLU A 307 -18.14 21.42 8.08
CA GLU A 307 -17.63 20.51 7.05
C GLU A 307 -16.21 20.87 6.59
N ALA A 308 -15.48 19.85 6.14
CA ALA A 308 -14.17 20.01 5.52
C ALA A 308 -14.07 19.12 4.28
N TYR A 309 -13.51 19.67 3.21
CA TYR A 309 -13.26 18.99 1.95
C TYR A 309 -11.76 18.81 1.72
N VAL A 310 -11.36 17.58 1.40
CA VAL A 310 -9.99 17.25 1.01
C VAL A 310 -10.00 16.66 -0.39
N GLU A 311 -9.31 17.32 -1.32
CA GLU A 311 -9.23 16.90 -2.72
C GLU A 311 -8.33 15.66 -2.91
N GLU A 312 -7.22 15.60 -2.17
CA GLU A 312 -6.27 14.49 -2.15
C GLU A 312 -5.58 14.42 -0.79
N ALA A 313 -5.42 13.23 -0.26
CA ALA A 313 -4.80 13.03 1.05
C ALA A 313 -3.30 13.38 1.05
N GLN A 314 -2.80 13.80 2.22
CA GLN A 314 -1.37 14.04 2.44
C GLN A 314 -0.52 12.80 2.13
N GLY A 315 0.73 13.07 1.78
CA GLY A 315 1.76 12.08 1.47
C GLY A 315 1.69 11.46 0.08
N GLY A 316 0.76 11.87 -0.77
CA GLY A 316 0.82 11.59 -2.21
C GLY A 316 1.68 12.59 -2.97
N TYR A 317 1.98 12.32 -4.24
CA TYR A 317 2.83 13.18 -5.07
C TYR A 317 2.33 14.63 -5.24
N ILE A 318 1.02 14.87 -5.06
CA ILE A 318 0.45 16.23 -5.08
C ILE A 318 0.76 16.98 -3.78
N TYR A 319 0.68 16.29 -2.64
CA TYR A 319 0.95 16.82 -1.30
C TYR A 319 1.98 15.95 -0.58
N PRO A 320 3.25 15.92 -1.05
CA PRO A 320 4.24 14.97 -0.56
C PRO A 320 4.62 15.25 0.90
N LEU A 321 4.95 14.19 1.64
CA LEU A 321 5.45 14.37 3.00
C LEU A 321 6.84 15.01 2.99
N PRO A 322 7.09 16.02 3.84
CA PRO A 322 8.45 16.50 4.08
C PRO A 322 9.36 15.34 4.52
N LYS A 323 10.63 15.36 4.10
CA LYS A 323 11.62 14.34 4.48
C LYS A 323 11.68 14.09 5.99
N GLN A 324 11.53 15.15 6.79
CA GLN A 324 11.48 15.04 8.25
C GLN A 324 10.30 14.19 8.73
N LYS A 325 9.10 14.34 8.15
CA LYS A 325 7.92 13.54 8.50
C LYS A 325 8.09 12.06 8.14
N LEU A 326 8.76 11.77 7.02
CA LEU A 326 9.12 10.40 6.66
C LEU A 326 10.10 9.77 7.65
N ARG A 327 11.10 10.54 8.12
CA ARG A 327 12.03 10.11 9.17
C ARG A 327 11.32 9.88 10.50
N GLU A 328 10.44 10.80 10.91
CA GLU A 328 9.61 10.65 12.12
C GLU A 328 8.79 9.36 12.06
N LYS A 329 8.14 9.08 10.91
CA LYS A 329 7.42 7.82 10.68
C LYS A 329 8.35 6.61 10.79
N TYR A 330 9.52 6.64 10.16
CA TYR A 330 10.49 5.55 10.22
C TYR A 330 10.93 5.25 11.66
N ARG A 331 11.31 6.29 12.43
CA ARG A 331 11.66 6.15 13.85
C ARG A 331 10.49 5.60 14.66
N HIS A 332 9.28 6.11 14.44
CA HIS A 332 8.08 5.64 15.14
C HIS A 332 7.82 4.15 14.92
N MET A 333 8.04 3.64 13.71
CA MET A 333 7.84 2.21 13.41
C MET A 333 8.88 1.31 14.07
N LEU A 334 10.09 1.82 14.36
CA LEU A 334 11.20 1.02 14.89
C LEU A 334 11.36 1.11 16.40
N ARG A 335 10.88 2.17 17.05
CA ARG A 335 11.07 2.44 18.49
C ARG A 335 10.58 1.34 19.43
N ALA A 336 9.65 0.49 18.97
CA ALA A 336 9.15 -0.64 19.74
C ALA A 336 10.09 -1.87 19.71
N PHE A 337 11.05 -1.89 18.78
CA PHE A 337 11.89 -3.06 18.49
C PHE A 337 13.38 -2.82 18.76
N VAL A 338 13.85 -1.57 18.66
CA VAL A 338 15.27 -1.22 18.79
C VAL A 338 15.46 0.11 19.54
N SER A 339 16.66 0.30 20.09
CA SER A 339 17.06 1.55 20.76
C SER A 339 17.12 2.74 19.79
N GLU A 340 16.99 3.95 20.30
CA GLU A 340 17.12 5.18 19.49
C GLU A 340 18.49 5.29 18.81
N GLU A 341 19.56 4.87 19.49
CA GLU A 341 20.91 4.78 18.90
C GLU A 341 20.91 3.85 17.69
N LYS A 342 20.33 2.65 17.82
CA LYS A 342 20.24 1.71 16.70
C LYS A 342 19.38 2.26 15.55
N ILE A 343 18.28 2.95 15.83
CA ILE A 343 17.47 3.62 14.81
C ILE A 343 18.30 4.64 14.02
N GLN A 344 19.13 5.42 14.69
CA GLN A 344 20.01 6.39 14.05
C GLN A 344 21.06 5.71 13.17
N GLU A 345 21.68 4.63 13.64
CA GLU A 345 22.60 3.82 12.83
C GLU A 345 21.91 3.28 11.57
N LEU A 346 20.73 2.67 11.72
CA LEU A 346 19.95 2.09 10.64
C LEU A 346 19.54 3.16 9.61
N GLU A 347 19.13 4.34 10.06
CA GLU A 347 18.83 5.46 9.18
C GLU A 347 20.08 5.88 8.39
N GLN A 348 21.21 6.07 9.07
CA GLN A 348 22.46 6.53 8.43
C GLN A 348 22.97 5.55 7.37
N ILE A 349 22.95 4.25 7.64
CA ILE A 349 23.39 3.25 6.66
C ILE A 349 22.40 3.13 5.50
N THR A 350 21.09 3.18 5.77
CA THR A 350 20.05 3.12 4.72
C THR A 350 20.17 4.31 3.76
N MET A 351 20.46 5.51 4.27
CA MET A 351 20.65 6.71 3.45
C MET A 351 21.94 6.69 2.61
N LYS A 352 22.84 5.73 2.84
CA LYS A 352 24.09 5.54 2.08
C LYS A 352 24.09 4.24 1.28
N LEU A 353 22.94 3.59 1.12
CA LEU A 353 22.80 2.27 0.52
C LEU A 353 23.42 2.20 -0.87
N ASP A 354 23.28 3.24 -1.68
CA ASP A 354 23.86 3.36 -3.02
C ASP A 354 25.40 3.33 -3.04
N SER A 355 26.05 3.67 -1.92
CA SER A 355 27.51 3.63 -1.78
C SER A 355 28.04 2.29 -1.27
N LEU A 356 27.17 1.39 -0.81
CA LEU A 356 27.61 0.12 -0.22
C LEU A 356 28.09 -0.86 -1.30
N PRO A 357 29.32 -1.42 -1.17
CA PRO A 357 29.85 -2.37 -2.14
C PRO A 357 29.11 -3.70 -2.12
N SER A 358 28.47 -4.06 -0.99
CA SER A 358 27.60 -5.22 -0.86
C SER A 358 26.31 -4.82 -0.13
N PHE A 359 25.16 -5.19 -0.72
CA PHE A 359 23.85 -5.06 -0.10
C PHE A 359 23.76 -5.86 1.21
N SER A 360 24.47 -6.98 1.29
CA SER A 360 24.53 -7.82 2.49
C SER A 360 25.11 -7.08 3.71
N ASP A 361 25.90 -6.02 3.52
CA ASP A 361 26.40 -5.21 4.63
C ASP A 361 25.30 -4.36 5.27
N TRP A 362 24.32 -3.90 4.48
CA TRP A 362 23.11 -3.28 5.02
C TRP A 362 22.23 -4.30 5.76
N VAL A 363 22.07 -5.49 5.18
CA VAL A 363 21.27 -6.58 5.76
C VAL A 363 21.80 -6.99 7.15
N LYS A 364 23.11 -7.15 7.32
CA LYS A 364 23.73 -7.46 8.61
C LYS A 364 23.36 -6.46 9.71
N GLN A 365 23.15 -5.18 9.36
CA GLN A 365 22.81 -4.15 10.34
C GLN A 365 21.35 -4.21 10.81
N ILE A 366 20.43 -4.62 9.94
CA ILE A 366 19.00 -4.70 10.24
C ILE A 366 18.57 -6.07 10.79
N THR A 367 19.40 -7.09 10.60
CA THR A 367 19.13 -8.44 11.13
C THR A 367 19.56 -8.45 12.59
N MET A 368 18.59 -8.45 13.50
CA MET A 368 18.87 -8.45 14.95
C MET A 368 19.40 -9.83 15.34
N GLU A 369 20.64 -9.92 15.84
CA GLU A 369 21.19 -11.19 16.35
C GLU A 369 20.57 -11.59 17.70
N ASP A 370 20.00 -10.64 18.46
CA ASP A 370 19.44 -10.89 19.80
C ASP A 370 18.18 -10.05 20.08
N SER A 371 17.01 -10.49 19.61
CA SER A 371 15.73 -10.00 20.19
C SER A 371 14.81 -11.16 20.53
N HIS A 372 14.89 -11.59 21.79
CA HIS A 372 13.78 -12.24 22.50
C HIS A 372 12.65 -11.21 22.69
N ALA A 373 12.03 -10.77 21.60
CA ALA A 373 10.74 -10.11 21.68
C ALA A 373 9.70 -11.22 21.80
N GLU A 374 9.26 -11.50 23.03
CA GLU A 374 8.00 -12.20 23.25
C GLU A 374 6.90 -11.37 22.58
N PHE A 375 6.46 -11.80 21.40
CA PHE A 375 5.24 -11.29 20.79
C PHE A 375 4.09 -11.77 21.66
N THR A 376 3.59 -10.90 22.55
CA THR A 376 2.31 -11.14 23.21
C THR A 376 1.19 -11.01 22.18
N SER A 377 0.34 -12.04 22.18
CA SER A 377 -0.73 -12.39 21.23
C SER A 377 -1.75 -11.30 20.95
#